data_AF-A0A2H0SHB6-F1
#
_entry.id   AF-A0A2H0SHB6-F1
#
_cell.length_a   1.000
_cell.length_b   1.000
_cell.length_c   1.000
_cell.angle_alpha   90.00
_cell.angle_beta   90.00
_cell.angle_gamma   90.00
#
_symmetry.space_group_name_H-M   'P 1'
#
loop_
_entity.id
_entity.type
_entity.pdbx_description
1 polymer ?
#
loop_
_entity_poly.entity_id
_entity_poly.type
_entity_poly.pdbx_seq_one_letter_code
_entity_poly.pdbx_strand_id
1 'polypeptide(L)'
;MKIMKTIKQFFEDDHKRLDELFKNFQELKNENPQEAKQNFCPFRRGLFVHIQWEEEILFPIFEEKTGMKDNGPTSVMRKEHIEIKDLLDRIREKIKTGNFNTKDMDDSLSYILRSHNDKEENLLYPWIDQSVNDKEKKEI
;
A
#
# COMPACT_ATOMS: atom_id res chain seq x y z
N MET A 1 17.56 10.67 23.04
CA MET A 1 17.90 10.30 21.65
C MET A 1 16.61 10.08 20.89
N LYS A 2 16.39 10.76 19.76
CA LYS A 2 15.28 10.43 18.86
C LYS A 2 15.63 9.10 18.21
N ILE A 3 14.90 8.03 18.51
CA ILE A 3 15.07 6.75 17.81
C ILE A 3 14.67 7.03 16.35
N MET A 4 15.62 6.89 15.42
CA MET A 4 15.32 6.97 13.99
C MET A 4 14.47 5.75 13.65
N LYS A 5 13.25 5.97 13.16
CA LYS A 5 12.40 4.86 12.70
C LYS A 5 13.10 4.16 11.53
N THR A 6 13.02 2.83 11.52
CA THR A 6 13.51 2.04 10.37
C THR A 6 12.50 2.16 9.22
N ILE A 7 12.91 1.79 8.00
CA ILE A 7 12.02 1.81 6.82
C ILE A 7 10.83 0.88 7.10
N LYS A 8 11.09 -0.33 7.60
CA LYS A 8 10.04 -1.26 8.01
C LYS A 8 9.03 -0.62 8.95
N GLN A 9 9.49 0.00 10.04
CA GLN A 9 8.58 0.58 11.01
C GLN A 9 7.76 1.74 10.44
N PHE A 10 8.35 2.53 9.54
CA PHE A 10 7.64 3.63 8.88
C PHE A 10 6.52 3.12 7.96
N PHE A 11 6.81 2.13 7.10
CA PHE A 11 5.82 1.60 6.16
C PHE A 11 4.77 0.70 6.87
N GLU A 12 5.11 -0.05 7.92
CA GLU A 12 4.13 -0.77 8.76
C GLU A 12 3.15 0.17 9.46
N ASP A 13 3.62 1.32 9.93
CA ASP A 13 2.73 2.33 10.51
C ASP A 13 1.82 2.94 9.43
N ASP A 14 2.29 3.05 8.19
CA ASP A 14 1.49 3.50 7.07
C ASP A 14 0.43 2.45 6.65
N HIS A 15 0.77 1.16 6.63
CA HIS A 15 -0.17 0.06 6.44
C HIS A 15 -1.29 0.09 7.48
N LYS A 16 -0.96 0.19 8.76
CA LYS A 16 -1.98 0.29 9.84
C LYS A 16 -2.92 1.47 9.61
N ARG A 17 -2.37 2.64 9.25
CA ARG A 17 -3.17 3.83 8.94
C ARG A 17 -4.10 3.62 7.75
N LEU A 18 -3.63 2.94 6.70
CA LEU A 18 -4.43 2.62 5.51
C LEU A 18 -5.53 1.58 5.82
N ASP A 19 -5.19 0.55 6.59
CA ASP A 19 -6.12 -0.49 7.02
C ASP A 19 -7.26 0.08 7.88
N GLU A 20 -6.96 0.99 8.81
CA GLU A 20 -7.97 1.68 9.62
C GLU A 20 -8.95 2.46 8.74
N LEU A 21 -8.46 3.21 7.76
CA LEU A 21 -9.32 3.96 6.83
C LEU A 21 -10.18 3.02 5.97
N PHE A 22 -9.61 1.92 5.47
CA PHE A 22 -10.36 1.00 4.64
C PHE A 22 -11.41 0.22 5.44
N LYS A 23 -11.07 -0.21 6.66
CA LYS A 23 -12.01 -0.83 7.59
C LYS A 23 -13.19 0.10 7.91
N ASN A 24 -12.91 1.35 8.25
CA ASN A 24 -13.98 2.33 8.53
C ASN A 24 -14.88 2.54 7.30
N PHE A 25 -14.31 2.59 6.09
CA PHE A 25 -15.12 2.61 4.87
C PHE A 25 -16.04 1.38 4.76
N GLN A 26 -15.50 0.17 4.98
CA GLN A 26 -16.25 -1.09 4.88
C GLN A 26 -17.39 -1.18 5.90
N GLU A 27 -17.18 -0.70 7.12
CA GLU A 27 -18.18 -0.70 8.20
C GLU A 27 -19.29 0.33 7.94
N LEU A 28 -18.92 1.54 7.49
CA LEU A 28 -19.86 2.65 7.34
C LEU A 28 -20.68 2.62 6.04
N LYS A 29 -20.26 1.88 5.01
CA LYS A 29 -20.87 1.97 3.66
C LYS A 29 -22.38 1.69 3.62
N ASN A 30 -22.92 0.92 4.56
CA ASN A 30 -24.35 0.61 4.66
C ASN A 30 -25.11 1.54 5.62
N GLU A 31 -24.44 2.13 6.60
CA GLU A 31 -25.06 2.90 7.69
C GLU A 31 -24.93 4.41 7.46
N ASN A 32 -23.73 4.86 7.06
CA ASN A 32 -23.41 6.24 6.79
C ASN A 32 -22.54 6.37 5.51
N PRO A 33 -23.16 6.30 4.31
CA PRO A 33 -22.42 6.34 3.05
C PRO A 33 -21.57 7.60 2.85
N GLN A 34 -22.00 8.72 3.42
CA GLN A 34 -21.25 9.97 3.33
C GLN A 34 -19.95 9.91 4.13
N GLU A 35 -19.98 9.36 5.34
CA GLU A 35 -18.79 9.15 6.17
C GLU A 35 -17.90 8.02 5.63
N ALA A 36 -18.50 6.97 5.06
CA ALA A 36 -17.75 5.93 4.35
C ALA A 36 -16.90 6.54 3.22
N LYS A 37 -17.49 7.45 2.41
CA LYS A 37 -16.76 8.18 1.36
C LYS A 37 -15.62 9.04 1.92
N GLN A 38 -15.81 9.65 3.10
CA GLN A 38 -14.77 10.43 3.77
C GLN A 38 -13.58 9.58 4.26
N ASN A 39 -13.77 8.27 4.46
CA ASN A 39 -12.70 7.33 4.76
C ASN A 39 -12.07 6.74 3.49
N PHE A 40 -12.87 6.43 2.46
CA PHE A 40 -12.37 5.85 1.22
C PHE A 40 -11.45 6.79 0.44
N CYS A 41 -11.79 8.08 0.34
CA CYS A 41 -10.97 9.05 -0.38
C CYS A 41 -9.52 9.16 0.14
N PRO A 42 -9.27 9.35 1.46
CA PRO A 42 -7.93 9.36 2.01
C PRO A 42 -7.26 7.98 1.97
N PHE A 43 -7.99 6.87 2.14
CA PHE A 43 -7.44 5.52 1.94
C PHE A 43 -6.86 5.37 0.54
N ARG A 44 -7.69 5.59 -0.49
CA ARG A 44 -7.27 5.48 -1.89
C ARG A 44 -6.07 6.37 -2.16
N ARG A 45 -6.16 7.67 -1.83
CA ARG A 45 -5.05 8.61 -2.08
C ARG A 45 -3.77 8.17 -1.37
N GLY A 46 -3.88 7.75 -0.10
CA GLY A 46 -2.75 7.30 0.68
C GLY A 46 -2.08 6.08 0.06
N LEU A 47 -2.85 5.07 -0.34
CA LEU A 47 -2.33 3.86 -0.96
C LEU A 47 -1.67 4.13 -2.33
N PHE A 48 -2.18 5.09 -3.11
CA PHE A 48 -1.49 5.53 -4.33
C PHE A 48 -0.12 6.16 -4.05
N VAL A 49 -0.03 7.00 -3.01
CA VAL A 49 1.25 7.64 -2.61
C VAL A 49 2.21 6.60 -2.04
N HIS A 50 1.70 5.67 -1.23
CA HIS A 50 2.46 4.55 -0.70
C HIS A 50 3.13 3.75 -1.82
N ILE A 51 2.33 3.27 -2.78
CA ILE A 51 2.83 2.52 -3.94
C ILE A 51 3.84 3.35 -4.75
N GLN A 52 3.61 4.66 -4.88
CA GLN A 52 4.54 5.54 -5.59
C GLN A 52 5.92 5.57 -4.92
N TRP A 53 5.97 5.69 -3.59
CA TRP A 53 7.23 5.62 -2.86
C TRP A 53 7.95 4.29 -3.03
N GLU A 54 7.21 3.20 -3.05
CA GLU A 54 7.80 1.89 -3.28
C GLU A 54 8.37 1.77 -4.69
N GLU A 55 7.60 2.15 -5.70
CA GLU A 55 7.99 2.04 -7.11
C GLU A 55 9.13 3.00 -7.49
N GLU A 56 9.17 4.20 -6.91
CA GLU A 56 10.13 5.26 -7.26
C GLU A 56 11.37 5.29 -6.36
N ILE A 57 11.31 4.71 -5.15
CA ILE A 57 12.40 4.78 -4.17
C ILE A 57 12.85 3.38 -3.73
N LEU A 58 11.96 2.57 -3.16
CA LEU A 58 12.36 1.31 -2.52
C LEU A 58 12.75 0.23 -3.55
N PHE A 59 11.98 0.08 -4.63
CA PHE A 59 12.25 -0.91 -5.66
C PHE A 59 13.55 -0.61 -6.41
N PRO A 60 13.86 0.64 -6.81
CA PRO A 60 15.17 0.98 -7.35
C PRO A 60 16.34 0.58 -6.44
N ILE A 61 16.26 0.85 -5.14
CA ILE A 61 17.31 0.47 -4.18
C ILE A 61 17.53 -1.06 -4.18
N PHE A 62 16.43 -1.82 -4.12
CA PHE A 62 16.48 -3.27 -4.18
C PHE A 62 17.11 -3.76 -5.49
N GLU A 63 16.66 -3.22 -6.62
CA GLU A 63 17.08 -3.62 -7.96
C GLU A 63 18.53 -3.27 -8.26
N GLU A 64 19.01 -2.12 -7.81
CA GLU A 64 20.41 -1.69 -7.99
C GLU A 64 21.38 -2.55 -7.18
N LYS A 65 21.02 -2.91 -5.95
CA LYS A 65 21.88 -3.71 -5.06
C LYS A 65 21.86 -5.20 -5.39
N THR A 66 20.73 -5.74 -5.90
CA THR A 66 20.61 -7.16 -6.23
C THR A 66 20.87 -7.49 -7.70
N GLY A 67 20.73 -6.51 -8.59
CA GLY A 67 20.72 -6.71 -10.04
C GLY A 67 19.41 -7.32 -10.58
N MET A 68 18.42 -7.60 -9.73
CA MET A 68 17.17 -8.27 -10.10
C MET A 68 16.11 -7.28 -10.59
N LYS A 69 16.29 -6.75 -11.81
CA LYS A 69 15.36 -5.77 -12.42
C LYS A 69 14.13 -6.43 -13.07
N ASP A 70 14.39 -7.30 -14.05
CA ASP A 70 13.34 -7.96 -14.83
C ASP A 70 13.08 -9.38 -14.31
N ASN A 71 11.80 -9.76 -14.18
CA ASN A 71 11.35 -11.06 -13.64
C ASN A 71 11.74 -11.32 -12.17
N GLY A 72 12.14 -10.28 -11.43
CA GLY A 72 12.43 -10.34 -9.99
C GLY A 72 11.20 -10.09 -9.10
N PRO A 73 11.36 -10.12 -7.77
CA PRO A 73 10.27 -9.89 -6.81
C PRO A 73 9.52 -8.57 -7.03
N THR A 74 10.23 -7.48 -7.30
CA THR A 74 9.63 -6.15 -7.56
C THR A 74 8.79 -6.12 -8.83
N SER A 75 9.06 -6.99 -9.82
CA SER A 75 8.23 -7.11 -11.02
C SER A 75 6.88 -7.77 -10.75
N VAL A 76 6.81 -8.69 -9.77
CA VAL A 76 5.55 -9.30 -9.32
C VAL A 76 4.75 -8.27 -8.51
N MET A 77 5.40 -7.56 -7.60
CA MET A 77 4.79 -6.48 -6.81
C MET A 77 4.15 -5.41 -7.71
N ARG A 78 4.84 -4.95 -8.77
CA ARG A 78 4.26 -3.99 -9.73
C ARG A 78 3.01 -4.52 -10.44
N LYS A 79 2.91 -5.82 -10.72
CA LYS A 79 1.68 -6.41 -11.29
C LYS A 79 0.52 -6.36 -10.30
N GLU A 80 0.81 -6.63 -9.03
CA GLU A 80 -0.19 -6.52 -7.97
C GLU A 80 -0.61 -5.07 -7.73
N HIS A 81 0.32 -4.12 -7.78
CA HIS A 81 -0.01 -2.69 -7.74
C HIS A 81 -0.98 -2.29 -8.85
N ILE A 82 -0.82 -2.82 -10.06
CA ILE A 82 -1.75 -2.55 -11.17
C ILE A 82 -3.15 -3.08 -10.82
N GLU A 83 -3.26 -4.29 -10.29
CA GLU A 83 -4.54 -4.87 -9.87
C GLU A 83 -5.19 -4.11 -8.70
N ILE A 84 -4.39 -3.73 -7.70
CA ILE A 84 -4.82 -2.88 -6.58
C ILE A 84 -5.37 -1.54 -7.09
N LYS A 85 -4.63 -0.86 -7.98
CA LYS A 85 -5.03 0.42 -8.57
C LYS A 85 -6.33 0.28 -9.38
N ASP A 86 -6.51 -0.80 -10.15
CA ASP A 86 -7.76 -1.10 -10.88
C ASP A 86 -8.96 -1.28 -9.94
N LEU A 87 -8.81 -2.10 -8.89
CA LEU A 87 -9.86 -2.32 -7.89
C LEU A 87 -10.27 -1.02 -7.20
N LEU A 88 -9.29 -0.20 -6.81
CA LEU A 88 -9.54 1.11 -6.20
C LEU A 88 -10.33 2.04 -7.11
N ASP A 89 -9.99 2.10 -8.40
CA ASP A 89 -10.71 2.96 -9.35
C ASP A 89 -12.12 2.43 -9.64
N ARG A 90 -12.32 1.11 -9.72
CA ARG A 90 -13.65 0.52 -9.87
C ARG A 90 -14.55 0.78 -8.66
N ILE A 91 -14.01 0.68 -7.44
CA ILE A 91 -14.73 1.05 -6.20
C ILE A 91 -15.07 2.54 -6.23
N ARG A 92 -14.13 3.40 -6.62
CA ARG A 92 -14.35 4.85 -6.73
C ARG A 92 -15.48 5.19 -7.71
N GLU A 93 -15.52 4.57 -8.89
CA GLU A 93 -16.58 4.84 -9.87
C GLU A 93 -17.97 4.43 -9.36
N LYS A 94 -18.07 3.30 -8.63
CA LYS A 94 -19.31 2.92 -7.93
C LYS A 94 -19.72 3.98 -6.89
N ILE A 95 -18.80 4.38 -6.01
CA ILE A 95 -19.08 5.38 -4.96
C ILE A 95 -19.50 6.74 -5.56
N LYS A 96 -18.90 7.16 -6.69
CA LYS A 96 -19.27 8.41 -7.39
C LYS A 96 -20.73 8.44 -7.83
N THR A 97 -21.29 7.28 -8.18
CA THR A 97 -22.69 7.13 -8.60
C THR A 97 -23.64 6.87 -7.43
N GLY A 98 -23.15 6.94 -6.19
CA GLY A 98 -23.93 6.64 -4.99
C GLY A 98 -24.13 5.14 -4.75
N ASN A 99 -23.44 4.27 -5.51
CA ASN A 99 -23.52 2.82 -5.33
C ASN A 99 -22.41 2.35 -4.38
N PHE A 100 -22.80 1.92 -3.18
CA PHE A 100 -21.90 1.39 -2.16
C PHE A 100 -21.90 -0.14 -2.09
N ASN A 101 -22.57 -0.81 -3.04
CA ASN A 101 -22.52 -2.27 -3.16
C ASN A 101 -21.19 -2.71 -3.82
N THR A 102 -20.13 -2.67 -3.03
CA THR A 102 -18.74 -2.94 -3.44
C THR A 102 -18.16 -4.19 -2.79
N LYS A 103 -18.95 -4.96 -2.02
CA LYS A 103 -18.45 -6.05 -1.16
C LYS A 103 -17.44 -6.97 -1.84
N ASP A 104 -17.74 -7.51 -3.03
CA ASP A 104 -16.84 -8.44 -3.72
C ASP A 104 -15.52 -7.78 -4.14
N MET A 105 -15.56 -6.49 -4.49
CA MET A 105 -14.37 -5.71 -4.81
C MET A 105 -13.55 -5.42 -3.55
N ASP A 106 -14.23 -5.12 -2.44
CA ASP A 106 -13.58 -4.88 -1.16
C ASP A 106 -12.87 -6.15 -0.67
N ASP A 107 -13.54 -7.30 -0.77
CA ASP A 107 -12.97 -8.61 -0.39
C ASP A 107 -11.77 -8.97 -1.27
N SER A 108 -11.85 -8.72 -2.58
CA SER A 108 -10.74 -8.92 -3.51
C SER A 108 -9.56 -8.03 -3.18
N LEU A 109 -9.82 -6.75 -2.87
CA LEU A 109 -8.80 -5.79 -2.47
C LEU A 109 -8.13 -6.18 -1.14
N SER A 110 -8.92 -6.58 -0.14
CA SER A 110 -8.39 -7.09 1.14
C SER A 110 -7.55 -8.35 0.97
N TYR A 111 -7.91 -9.24 0.04
CA TYR A 111 -7.17 -10.46 -0.23
C TYR A 111 -5.79 -10.15 -0.83
N ILE A 112 -5.73 -9.34 -1.88
CA ILE A 112 -4.46 -8.98 -2.53
C ILE A 112 -3.57 -8.18 -1.59
N LEU A 113 -4.10 -7.18 -0.88
CA LEU A 113 -3.33 -6.36 0.07
C LEU A 113 -2.72 -7.20 1.18
N ARG A 114 -3.44 -8.19 1.73
CA ARG A 114 -2.87 -9.05 2.77
C ARG A 114 -1.63 -9.78 2.28
N SER A 115 -1.72 -10.46 1.14
CA SER A 115 -0.58 -11.20 0.60
C SER A 115 0.55 -10.27 0.17
N HIS A 116 0.22 -9.07 -0.29
CA HIS A 116 1.16 -8.04 -0.74
C HIS A 116 1.97 -7.48 0.43
N ASN A 117 1.27 -6.96 1.45
CA ASN A 117 1.85 -6.41 2.67
C ASN A 117 2.71 -7.45 3.39
N ASP A 118 2.31 -8.73 3.40
CA ASP A 118 3.11 -9.80 4.00
C ASP A 118 4.50 -9.93 3.34
N LYS A 119 4.62 -9.74 2.02
CA LYS A 119 5.92 -9.78 1.31
C LYS A 119 6.76 -8.55 1.63
N GLU A 120 6.11 -7.41 1.79
CA GLU A 120 6.79 -6.16 2.12
C GLU A 120 7.35 -6.19 3.54
N GLU A 121 6.48 -6.47 4.50
CA GLU A 121 6.80 -6.42 5.93
C GLU A 121 7.78 -7.52 6.36
N ASN A 122 7.71 -8.70 5.73
CA ASN A 122 8.54 -9.85 6.11
C ASN A 122 9.77 -10.05 5.22
N LEU A 123 9.81 -9.49 4.00
CA LEU A 123 10.93 -9.69 3.08
C LEU A 123 11.54 -8.36 2.64
N LEU A 124 10.78 -7.49 1.97
CA LEU A 124 11.35 -6.32 1.30
C LEU A 124 11.89 -5.29 2.30
N TYR A 125 11.06 -4.79 3.22
CA TYR A 125 11.48 -3.74 4.16
C TYR A 125 12.59 -4.19 5.10
N PRO A 126 12.55 -5.40 5.72
CA PRO A 126 13.68 -5.90 6.50
C PRO A 126 14.98 -5.99 5.70
N TRP A 127 14.89 -6.41 4.44
CA TRP A 127 16.06 -6.52 3.57
C TRP A 127 16.63 -5.14 3.24
N ILE A 128 15.80 -4.14 2.94
CA ILE A 128 16.27 -2.78 2.67
C ILE A 128 16.91 -2.21 3.93
N ASP A 129 16.28 -2.34 5.10
CA ASP A 129 16.81 -1.86 6.38
C ASP A 129 18.22 -2.40 6.70
N GLN A 130 18.53 -3.62 6.25
CA GLN A 130 19.85 -4.26 6.39
C GLN A 130 20.83 -3.90 5.27
N SER A 131 20.33 -3.51 4.09
CA SER A 131 21.13 -3.29 2.88
C SER A 131 21.56 -1.83 2.67
N VAL A 132 20.91 -0.89 3.36
CA VAL A 132 21.26 0.55 3.30
C VAL A 132 21.98 1.02 4.57
N ASN A 133 22.99 1.88 4.39
CA ASN A 133 23.72 2.52 5.49
C ASN A 133 23.00 3.79 6.00
N ASP A 134 23.47 4.37 7.11
CA ASP A 134 22.85 5.54 7.75
C ASP A 134 22.81 6.80 6.88
N LYS A 135 23.67 6.92 5.86
CA LYS A 135 23.62 8.03 4.90
C LYS A 135 22.51 7.80 3.89
N GLU A 136 22.46 6.60 3.28
CA GLU A 136 21.39 6.20 2.34
C GLU A 136 20.01 6.30 3.02
N LYS A 137 19.89 5.90 4.30
CA LYS A 137 18.65 6.03 5.08
C LYS A 137 18.15 7.47 5.30
N LYS A 138 19.01 8.48 5.17
CA LYS A 138 18.62 9.90 5.29
C LYS A 138 18.15 10.50 3.98
N GLU A 139 18.43 9.83 2.86
CA GLU A 139 18.06 10.25 1.52
C GLU A 139 16.73 9.61 1.07
N ILE A 140 16.24 8.63 1.84
CA ILE A 140 14.90 7.99 1.78
C ILE A 140 13.97 8.74 2.72
#